data_AF-A0A355SI23-F1
#
_entry.id   AF-A0A355SI23-F1
#
_cell.length_a   1.000
_cell.length_b   1.000
_cell.length_c   1.000
_cell.angle_alpha   90.00
_cell.angle_beta   90.00
_cell.angle_gamma   90.00
#
_symmetry.space_group_name_H-M   'P 1'
#
loop_
_entity.id
_entity.type
_entity.pdbx_description
1 polymer ?
#
loop_
_entity_poly.entity_id
_entity_poly.type
_entity_poly.pdbx_seq_one_letter_code
_entity_poly.pdbx_strand_id
1 'polypeptide(L)'
;MNEYRTIYKETCEEIYEKKSRFICNLKHAKNEAETAEFIRETREKYRDATHNVFAYVVYCGTLLQKQSDDGEPHGTAGMPALNVIRSKDLVNVCVVVTRYFGGILLGAGGLIRAYSQAVKRGVEKSGICTMALHDKISIKVPYTLLVKVKNAIDISKGDVLDIEYTDYVRVIAKIKYDSTALFIHKINEISNGKAEIGLLDKYYDICPEAAD
;
A
#
# COMPACT_ATOMS: atom_id res chain seq x y z
N MET A 1 -3.78 12.57 -3.85
CA MET A 1 -3.45 11.37 -4.65
C MET A 1 -4.66 10.47 -4.55
N ASN A 2 -5.26 10.03 -5.66
CA ASN A 2 -6.49 9.21 -5.61
C ASN A 2 -6.20 7.73 -5.82
N GLU A 3 -5.07 7.41 -6.45
CA GLU A 3 -4.58 6.04 -6.61
C GLU A 3 -3.06 6.00 -6.45
N TYR A 4 -2.54 4.87 -5.98
CA TYR A 4 -1.10 4.60 -5.94
C TYR A 4 -0.83 3.09 -5.97
N ARG A 5 0.36 2.72 -6.45
CA ARG A 5 0.83 1.33 -6.41
C ARG A 5 1.57 1.07 -5.12
N THR A 6 1.39 -0.10 -4.53
CA THR A 6 2.04 -0.51 -3.29
C THR A 6 2.26 -2.02 -3.29
N ILE A 7 2.85 -2.53 -2.20
CA ILE A 7 3.04 -3.96 -1.99
C ILE A 7 1.72 -4.61 -1.55
N TYR A 8 1.40 -5.79 -2.07
CA TYR A 8 0.17 -6.50 -1.72
C TYR A 8 0.20 -7.11 -0.32
N LYS A 9 1.36 -7.62 0.11
CA LYS A 9 1.54 -8.20 1.46
C LYS A 9 2.94 -7.94 1.99
N GLU A 10 3.08 -7.96 3.30
CA GLU A 10 4.40 -7.89 3.92
C GLU A 10 5.23 -9.14 3.58
N THR A 11 6.54 -8.96 3.40
CA THR A 11 7.44 -10.07 3.09
C THR A 11 8.75 -10.00 3.87
N CYS A 12 9.34 -11.18 4.08
CA CYS A 12 10.67 -11.36 4.63
C CYS A 12 11.41 -12.35 3.74
N GLU A 13 12.29 -11.85 2.88
CA GLU A 13 13.02 -12.67 1.90
C GLU A 13 14.52 -12.56 2.11
N GLU A 14 15.23 -13.65 1.86
CA GLU A 14 16.69 -13.66 1.98
C GLU A 14 17.41 -14.01 0.68
N ILE A 15 18.59 -13.42 0.54
CA ILE A 15 19.56 -13.77 -0.50
C ILE A 15 20.95 -13.90 0.13
N TYR A 16 21.82 -14.66 -0.54
CA TYR A 16 23.22 -14.80 -0.17
C TYR A 16 24.08 -14.33 -1.33
N GLU A 17 25.07 -13.47 -1.04
CA GLU A 17 26.04 -12.97 -2.01
C GLU A 17 27.42 -13.02 -1.36
N LYS A 18 28.35 -13.79 -1.94
CA LYS A 18 29.72 -13.98 -1.42
C LYS A 18 29.75 -14.23 0.09
N LYS A 19 29.00 -15.23 0.57
CA LYS A 19 28.82 -15.61 1.98
C LYS A 19 28.11 -14.57 2.87
N SER A 20 27.90 -13.35 2.40
CA SER A 20 27.10 -12.37 3.14
C SER A 20 25.62 -12.71 2.97
N ARG A 21 24.85 -12.62 4.05
CA ARG A 21 23.39 -12.86 4.06
C ARG A 21 22.68 -11.52 4.11
N PHE A 22 21.68 -11.34 3.25
CA PHE A 22 20.82 -10.16 3.20
C PHE A 22 19.38 -10.60 3.41
N ILE A 23 18.73 -10.03 4.43
CA ILE A 23 17.33 -10.31 4.78
C ILE A 23 16.52 -9.04 4.53
N CYS A 24 15.68 -9.05 3.52
CA CYS A 24 14.81 -7.95 3.13
C CYS A 24 13.45 -8.11 3.81
N ASN A 25 13.15 -7.23 4.77
CA ASN A 25 11.84 -7.10 5.39
C ASN A 25 11.12 -5.93 4.70
N LEU A 26 9.93 -6.17 4.16
CA LEU A 26 9.17 -5.23 3.37
C LEU A 26 7.77 -5.09 3.96
N LYS A 27 7.34 -3.84 4.22
CA LYS A 27 6.06 -3.54 4.87
C LYS A 27 5.32 -2.40 4.16
N HIS A 28 4.00 -2.52 4.11
CA HIS A 28 3.13 -1.41 3.73
C HIS A 28 3.04 -0.47 4.94
N ALA A 29 3.50 0.77 4.79
CA ALA A 29 3.52 1.77 5.86
C ALA A 29 2.83 3.04 5.37
N LYS A 30 1.73 3.43 6.04
CA LYS A 30 0.86 4.52 5.58
C LYS A 30 1.39 5.91 5.92
N ASN A 31 2.32 6.00 6.87
CA ASN A 31 2.85 7.25 7.37
C ASN A 31 4.26 7.07 7.94
N GLU A 32 4.86 8.19 8.35
CA GLU A 32 6.22 8.20 8.90
C GLU A 32 6.31 7.50 10.26
N ALA A 33 5.24 7.53 11.08
CA ALA A 33 5.24 6.87 12.40
C ALA A 33 5.27 5.33 12.26
N GLU A 34 4.41 4.75 11.41
CA GLU A 34 4.43 3.32 11.09
C GLU A 34 5.77 2.88 10.49
N THR A 35 6.38 3.74 9.68
CA THR A 35 7.70 3.49 9.09
C THR A 35 8.79 3.47 10.16
N ALA A 36 8.80 4.47 11.06
CA ALA A 36 9.77 4.56 12.14
C ALA A 36 9.65 3.37 13.11
N GLU A 37 8.43 2.97 13.44
CA GLU A 37 8.15 1.79 14.26
C GLU A 37 8.67 0.52 13.60
N PHE A 38 8.36 0.29 12.32
CA PHE A 38 8.83 -0.89 11.59
C PHE A 38 10.36 -0.96 11.50
N ILE A 39 11.03 0.17 11.26
CA ILE A 39 12.50 0.24 11.26
C ILE A 39 13.05 -0.13 12.64
N ARG A 40 12.45 0.40 13.71
CA ARG A 40 12.85 0.11 15.10
C ARG A 40 12.67 -1.37 15.42
N GLU A 41 11.51 -1.94 15.13
CA GLU A 41 11.20 -3.37 15.36
C GLU A 41 12.17 -4.29 14.60
N THR A 42 12.45 -3.97 13.33
CA THR A 42 13.37 -4.78 12.52
C THR A 42 14.80 -4.71 13.05
N ARG A 43 15.26 -3.51 13.45
CA ARG A 43 16.57 -3.33 14.09
C ARG A 43 16.69 -4.07 15.41
N GLU A 44 15.63 -4.08 16.21
CA GLU A 44 15.59 -4.82 17.47
C GLU A 44 15.62 -6.33 17.23
N LYS A 45 14.85 -6.82 16.25
CA LYS A 45 14.83 -8.22 15.82
C LYS A 45 16.20 -8.71 15.33
N TYR A 46 16.94 -7.88 14.60
CA TYR A 46 18.26 -8.20 14.04
C TYR A 46 19.36 -7.30 14.62
N ARG A 47 19.38 -7.18 15.96
CA ARG A 47 20.31 -6.29 16.70
C ARG A 47 21.79 -6.66 16.55
N ASP A 48 22.07 -7.90 16.18
CA ASP A 48 23.42 -8.46 16.01
C ASP A 48 23.89 -8.41 14.55
N ALA A 49 23.08 -7.87 13.64
CA ALA A 49 23.44 -7.71 12.25
C ALA A 49 24.55 -6.66 12.07
N THR A 50 25.29 -6.77 10.96
CA THR A 50 26.33 -5.81 10.62
C THR A 50 25.73 -4.47 10.24
N HIS A 51 24.64 -4.48 9.46
CA HIS A 51 23.92 -3.29 9.02
C HIS A 51 22.42 -3.58 8.89
N ASN A 52 21.58 -2.61 9.23
CA ASN A 52 20.14 -2.56 9.04
C ASN A 52 19.78 -1.33 8.19
N VAL A 53 20.05 -1.46 6.90
CA VAL A 53 19.82 -0.45 5.86
C VAL A 53 18.34 -0.31 5.63
N PHE A 54 17.84 0.92 5.51
CA PHE A 54 16.43 1.14 5.21
C PHE A 54 16.21 2.10 4.05
N ALA A 55 15.07 1.98 3.40
CA ALA A 55 14.53 2.95 2.47
C ALA A 55 13.00 2.94 2.53
N TYR A 56 12.37 4.07 2.25
CA TYR A 56 10.91 4.12 2.17
C TYR A 56 10.42 5.26 1.29
N VAL A 57 9.19 5.08 0.80
CA VAL A 57 8.38 6.11 0.15
C VAL A 57 7.00 6.06 0.80
N VAL A 58 6.56 7.15 1.42
CA VAL A 58 5.23 7.27 2.06
C VAL A 58 4.54 8.56 1.64
N TYR A 59 3.21 8.54 1.56
CA TYR A 59 2.39 9.68 1.20
C TYR A 59 1.70 10.28 2.43
N CYS A 60 2.18 11.45 2.86
CA CYS A 60 1.62 12.22 3.98
C CYS A 60 1.14 13.59 3.48
N GLY A 61 0.29 13.61 2.44
CA GLY A 61 -0.07 14.82 1.70
C GLY A 61 0.93 15.18 0.61
N THR A 62 2.22 14.95 0.86
CA THR A 62 3.30 14.93 -0.15
C THR A 62 4.05 13.59 -0.09
N LEU A 63 4.78 13.26 -1.15
CA LEU A 63 5.65 12.08 -1.16
C LEU A 63 6.91 12.34 -0.35
N LEU A 64 7.04 11.66 0.78
CA LEU A 64 8.24 11.65 1.61
C LEU A 64 9.08 10.43 1.24
N GLN A 65 10.38 10.65 1.01
CA GLN A 65 11.32 9.59 0.70
C GLN A 65 12.54 9.73 1.60
N LYS A 66 12.95 8.65 2.27
CA LYS A 66 14.22 8.61 3.00
C LYS A 66 14.90 7.27 2.81
N GLN A 67 16.21 7.28 3.05
CA GLN A 67 17.06 6.11 3.02
C GLN A 67 18.19 6.28 4.03
N SER A 68 18.80 5.18 4.44
CA SER A 68 20.03 5.16 5.23
C SER A 68 20.91 3.99 4.80
N ASP A 69 22.20 4.25 4.62
CA ASP A 69 23.21 3.22 4.38
C ASP A 69 23.63 2.48 5.68
N ASP A 70 23.20 2.93 6.86
CA ASP A 70 23.47 2.29 8.16
C ASP A 70 24.93 1.83 8.40
N GLY A 71 25.89 2.64 7.98
CA GLY A 71 27.33 2.34 8.13
C GLY A 71 27.96 1.60 6.94
N GLU A 72 27.18 1.21 5.94
CA GLU A 72 27.71 0.82 4.62
C GLU A 72 28.39 2.01 3.94
N PRO A 73 29.29 1.77 2.96
CA PRO A 73 29.84 2.83 2.14
C PRO A 73 28.74 3.70 1.51
N HIS A 74 28.94 5.02 1.55
CA HIS A 74 27.93 5.99 1.15
C HIS A 74 27.35 5.73 -0.24
N GLY A 75 26.02 5.69 -0.34
CA GLY A 75 25.27 5.51 -1.58
C GLY A 75 25.29 4.07 -2.12
N THR A 76 25.86 3.11 -1.41
CA THR A 76 25.97 1.72 -1.89
C THR A 76 24.86 0.79 -1.39
N ALA A 77 23.99 1.26 -0.49
CA ALA A 77 22.97 0.42 0.15
C ALA A 77 21.56 1.04 0.15
N GLY A 78 21.36 2.12 0.91
CA GLY A 78 20.05 2.76 1.08
C GLY A 78 19.52 3.36 -0.22
N MET A 79 20.38 4.03 -0.99
CA MET A 79 20.01 4.58 -2.30
C MET A 79 19.62 3.49 -3.32
N PRO A 80 20.38 2.39 -3.49
CA PRO A 80 19.95 1.24 -4.28
C PRO A 80 18.60 0.65 -3.86
N ALA A 81 18.35 0.49 -2.56
CA ALA A 81 17.06 0.02 -2.05
C ALA A 81 15.91 0.97 -2.43
N LEU A 82 16.10 2.28 -2.23
CA LEU A 82 15.13 3.32 -2.60
C LEU A 82 14.87 3.34 -4.12
N ASN A 83 15.90 3.16 -4.94
CA ASN A 83 15.77 3.15 -6.39
C ASN A 83 14.90 1.99 -6.89
N VAL A 84 14.89 0.84 -6.21
CA VAL A 84 13.97 -0.26 -6.56
C VAL A 84 12.52 0.15 -6.32
N ILE A 85 12.21 0.75 -5.16
CA ILE A 85 10.87 1.25 -4.83
C ILE A 85 10.42 2.27 -5.89
N ARG A 86 11.29 3.24 -6.22
CA ARG A 86 11.02 4.27 -7.22
C ARG A 86 10.83 3.72 -8.62
N SER A 87 11.67 2.76 -9.04
CA SER A 87 11.59 2.19 -10.40
C SER A 87 10.28 1.42 -10.67
N LYS A 88 9.54 1.10 -9.61
CA LYS A 88 8.24 0.41 -9.67
C LYS A 88 7.08 1.33 -9.27
N ASP A 89 7.34 2.63 -9.09
CA ASP A 89 6.37 3.65 -8.67
C ASP A 89 5.61 3.27 -7.38
N LEU A 90 6.28 2.60 -6.45
CA LEU A 90 5.67 2.13 -5.22
C LEU A 90 5.61 3.24 -4.16
N VAL A 91 4.46 3.34 -3.50
CA VAL A 91 4.14 4.31 -2.46
C VAL A 91 3.59 3.59 -1.24
N ASN A 92 3.79 4.18 -0.06
CA ASN A 92 3.46 3.61 1.24
C ASN A 92 4.17 2.28 1.48
N VAL A 93 5.47 2.25 1.15
CA VAL A 93 6.33 1.08 1.30
C VAL A 93 7.56 1.45 2.11
N CYS A 94 7.85 0.67 3.14
CA CYS A 94 9.11 0.70 3.85
C CYS A 94 9.84 -0.63 3.69
N VAL A 95 11.14 -0.57 3.45
CA VAL A 95 12.04 -1.72 3.40
C VAL A 95 13.17 -1.56 4.40
N VAL A 96 13.50 -2.65 5.10
CA VAL A 96 14.71 -2.78 5.90
C VAL A 96 15.46 -4.02 5.43
N VAL A 97 16.67 -3.81 4.90
CA VAL A 97 17.57 -4.88 4.48
C VAL A 97 18.65 -5.05 5.54
N THR A 98 18.53 -6.15 6.28
CA THR A 98 19.48 -6.58 7.30
C THR A 98 20.61 -7.35 6.64
N ARG A 99 21.86 -6.97 6.87
CA ARG A 99 23.04 -7.65 6.35
C ARG A 99 23.87 -8.27 7.47
N TYR A 100 24.22 -9.54 7.31
CA TYR A 100 25.27 -10.21 8.05
C TYR A 100 26.50 -10.37 7.16
N PHE A 101 27.64 -9.81 7.55
CA PHE A 101 28.87 -9.89 6.79
C PHE A 101 29.46 -11.32 6.77
N GLY A 102 29.74 -11.82 5.58
CA GLY A 102 30.23 -13.19 5.36
C GLY A 102 31.75 -13.36 5.31
N GLY A 103 32.53 -12.35 5.70
CA GLY A 103 34.00 -12.39 5.64
C GLY A 103 34.62 -12.09 4.27
N ILE A 104 33.81 -11.88 3.22
CA ILE A 104 34.27 -11.53 1.87
C ILE A 104 33.70 -10.17 1.47
N LEU A 105 34.58 -9.22 1.13
CA LEU A 105 34.17 -7.90 0.66
C LEU A 105 33.50 -8.00 -0.72
N LEU A 106 32.36 -7.32 -0.87
CA LEU A 106 31.63 -7.26 -2.14
C LEU A 106 32.14 -6.12 -3.05
N GLY A 107 32.77 -5.09 -2.49
CA GLY A 107 33.05 -3.82 -3.18
C GLY A 107 31.77 -3.01 -3.44
N ALA A 108 31.91 -1.74 -3.80
CA ALA A 108 30.76 -0.83 -3.98
C ALA A 108 29.73 -1.35 -4.98
N GLY A 109 30.18 -1.80 -6.16
CA GLY A 109 29.29 -2.35 -7.18
C GLY A 109 28.60 -3.66 -6.75
N GLY A 110 29.25 -4.47 -5.91
CA GLY A 110 28.65 -5.69 -5.37
C GLY A 110 27.56 -5.39 -4.34
N LEU A 111 27.77 -4.42 -3.46
CA LEU A 111 26.77 -3.96 -2.49
C LEU A 111 25.54 -3.38 -3.19
N ILE A 112 25.74 -2.49 -4.16
CA ILE A 112 24.65 -1.90 -4.94
C ILE A 112 23.76 -2.99 -5.56
N ARG A 113 24.38 -4.02 -6.17
CA ARG A 113 23.65 -5.14 -6.75
C ARG A 113 22.94 -5.99 -5.69
N ALA A 114 23.60 -6.33 -4.59
CA ALA A 114 23.02 -7.16 -3.53
C ALA A 114 21.80 -6.49 -2.88
N TYR A 115 21.90 -5.22 -2.47
CA TYR A 115 20.77 -4.48 -1.90
C TYR A 115 19.62 -4.35 -2.90
N SER A 116 19.92 -3.98 -4.15
CA SER A 116 18.89 -3.90 -5.20
C SER A 116 18.20 -5.24 -5.42
N GLN A 117 18.95 -6.34 -5.44
CA GLN A 117 18.39 -7.67 -5.67
C GLN A 117 17.53 -8.15 -4.50
N ALA A 118 17.97 -7.89 -3.26
CA ALA A 118 17.21 -8.24 -2.06
C ALA A 118 15.83 -7.56 -2.07
N VAL A 119 15.78 -6.25 -2.33
CA VAL A 119 14.51 -5.52 -2.40
C VAL A 119 13.66 -5.96 -3.58
N LYS A 120 14.25 -6.17 -4.78
CA LYS A 120 13.51 -6.66 -5.95
C LYS A 120 12.81 -7.99 -5.67
N ARG A 121 13.52 -8.93 -5.03
CA ARG A 121 12.97 -10.23 -4.66
C ARG A 121 11.87 -10.10 -3.60
N GLY A 122 12.06 -9.25 -2.60
CA GLY A 122 11.04 -8.95 -1.59
C GLY A 122 9.75 -8.40 -2.22
N VAL A 123 9.87 -7.46 -3.16
CA VAL A 123 8.74 -6.88 -3.89
C VAL A 123 8.06 -7.92 -4.79
N GLU A 124 8.83 -8.73 -5.51
CA GLU A 124 8.30 -9.82 -6.35
C GLU A 124 7.49 -10.83 -5.53
N LYS A 125 7.99 -11.22 -4.36
CA LYS A 125 7.32 -12.15 -3.46
C LYS A 125 6.10 -11.56 -2.77
N SER A 126 6.11 -10.24 -2.55
CA SER A 126 4.94 -9.54 -2.07
C SER A 126 3.84 -9.56 -3.12
N GLY A 127 4.20 -9.35 -4.39
CA GLY A 127 3.26 -8.87 -5.39
C GLY A 127 3.01 -7.37 -5.23
N ILE A 128 2.48 -6.75 -6.28
CA ILE A 128 2.14 -5.33 -6.33
C ILE A 128 0.63 -5.22 -6.48
N CYS A 129 0.01 -4.30 -5.76
CA CYS A 129 -1.39 -3.96 -5.95
C CYS A 129 -1.56 -2.44 -6.11
N THR A 130 -2.71 -2.04 -6.63
CA THR A 130 -3.11 -0.63 -6.69
C THR A 130 -4.10 -0.35 -5.58
N MET A 131 -3.82 0.67 -4.77
CA MET A 131 -4.76 1.21 -3.78
C MET A 131 -5.48 2.40 -4.41
N ALA A 132 -6.80 2.44 -4.28
CA ALA A 132 -7.62 3.56 -4.73
C ALA A 132 -8.39 4.16 -3.55
N LEU A 133 -8.56 5.48 -3.57
CA LEU A 133 -9.36 6.21 -2.60
C LEU A 133 -10.84 5.96 -2.88
N HIS A 134 -11.57 5.54 -1.85
CA HIS A 134 -12.99 5.30 -1.90
C HIS A 134 -13.72 6.20 -0.91
N ASP A 135 -14.91 6.67 -1.29
CA ASP A 135 -15.88 7.21 -0.35
C ASP A 135 -16.75 6.08 0.19
N LYS A 136 -16.85 6.02 1.52
CA LYS A 136 -17.88 5.26 2.22
C LYS A 136 -19.15 6.07 2.20
N ILE A 137 -20.19 5.54 1.57
CA ILE A 137 -21.47 6.23 1.41
C ILE A 137 -22.59 5.43 2.05
N SER A 138 -23.55 6.15 2.63
CA SER A 138 -24.80 5.61 3.16
C SER A 138 -25.94 6.04 2.25
N ILE A 139 -26.74 5.09 1.78
CA ILE A 139 -27.88 5.33 0.90
C ILE A 139 -29.12 4.77 1.57
N LYS A 140 -30.02 5.64 2.04
CA LYS A 140 -31.29 5.23 2.63
C LYS A 140 -32.41 5.38 1.60
N VAL A 141 -33.10 4.28 1.32
CA VAL A 141 -34.15 4.19 0.29
C VAL A 141 -35.30 3.27 0.74
N PRO A 142 -36.49 3.41 0.15
CA PRO A 142 -37.54 2.40 0.26
C PRO A 142 -37.08 1.03 -0.28
N TYR A 143 -37.64 -0.05 0.29
CA TYR A 143 -37.35 -1.43 -0.11
C TYR A 143 -37.52 -1.70 -1.61
N THR A 144 -38.48 -1.02 -2.26
CA THR A 144 -38.75 -1.16 -3.70
C THR A 144 -37.59 -0.72 -4.59
N LEU A 145 -36.68 0.11 -4.08
CA LEU A 145 -35.52 0.62 -4.81
C LEU A 145 -34.23 -0.14 -4.49
N LEU A 146 -34.22 -1.04 -3.50
CA LEU A 146 -33.02 -1.74 -3.05
C LEU A 146 -32.28 -2.44 -4.21
N VAL A 147 -33.01 -3.18 -5.04
CA VAL A 147 -32.42 -3.89 -6.18
C VAL A 147 -31.80 -2.92 -7.18
N LYS A 148 -32.47 -1.78 -7.45
CA LYS A 148 -31.94 -0.76 -8.36
C LYS A 148 -30.69 -0.09 -7.81
N VAL A 149 -30.64 0.18 -6.51
CA VAL A 149 -29.46 0.76 -5.84
C VAL A 149 -28.29 -0.23 -5.88
N LYS A 150 -28.50 -1.51 -5.56
CA LYS A 150 -27.46 -2.54 -5.66
C LYS A 150 -26.89 -2.64 -7.08
N ASN A 151 -27.76 -2.69 -8.09
CA ASN A 151 -27.32 -2.73 -9.48
C ASN A 151 -26.56 -1.45 -9.88
N ALA A 152 -26.97 -0.28 -9.38
CA ALA A 152 -26.25 0.96 -9.64
C ALA A 152 -24.85 0.97 -9.02
N ILE A 153 -24.69 0.41 -7.81
CA ILE A 153 -23.40 0.25 -7.13
C ILE A 153 -22.48 -0.66 -7.96
N ASP A 154 -22.99 -1.82 -8.38
CA ASP A 154 -22.25 -2.79 -9.18
C ASP A 154 -21.80 -2.21 -10.54
N ILE A 155 -22.70 -1.53 -11.26
CA ILE A 155 -22.35 -0.83 -12.52
C ILE A 155 -21.26 0.24 -12.31
N SER A 156 -21.24 0.86 -11.14
CA SER A 156 -20.22 1.84 -10.76
C SER A 156 -18.95 1.21 -10.18
N LYS A 157 -18.81 -0.13 -10.26
CA LYS A 157 -17.70 -0.92 -9.70
C LYS A 157 -17.48 -0.65 -8.21
N GLY A 158 -18.57 -0.40 -7.49
CA GLY A 158 -18.58 -0.28 -6.05
C GLY A 158 -18.89 -1.59 -5.37
N ASP A 159 -18.56 -1.68 -4.08
CA ASP A 159 -18.90 -2.82 -3.25
C ASP A 159 -19.91 -2.41 -2.17
N VAL A 160 -20.92 -3.27 -1.95
CA VAL A 160 -21.81 -3.15 -0.80
C VAL A 160 -21.07 -3.68 0.43
N LEU A 161 -20.90 -2.83 1.44
CA LEU A 161 -20.24 -3.17 2.69
C LEU A 161 -21.21 -3.73 3.72
N ASP A 162 -22.40 -3.12 3.81
CA ASP A 162 -23.43 -3.52 4.76
C ASP A 162 -24.83 -3.08 4.30
N ILE A 163 -25.86 -3.74 4.83
CA ILE A 163 -27.26 -3.40 4.57
C ILE A 163 -28.05 -3.53 5.86
N GLU A 164 -28.60 -2.41 6.32
CA GLU A 164 -29.46 -2.35 7.48
C GLU A 164 -30.93 -2.30 7.05
N TYR A 165 -31.75 -3.17 7.63
CA TYR A 165 -33.18 -3.27 7.37
C TYR A 165 -33.95 -2.68 8.55
N THR A 166 -34.64 -1.56 8.31
CA THR A 166 -35.48 -0.85 9.30
C THR A 166 -36.82 -0.49 8.63
N ASP A 167 -37.47 0.62 9.01
CA ASP A 167 -38.60 1.16 8.23
C ASP A 167 -38.19 1.55 6.80
N TYR A 168 -36.89 1.83 6.60
CA TYR A 168 -36.24 2.01 5.30
C TYR A 168 -35.02 1.09 5.21
N VAL A 169 -34.56 0.83 3.98
CA VAL A 169 -33.30 0.11 3.78
C VAL A 169 -32.17 1.11 3.71
N ARG A 170 -31.15 0.94 4.54
CA ARG A 170 -29.90 1.69 4.46
C ARG A 170 -28.82 0.79 3.90
N VAL A 171 -28.27 1.17 2.75
CA VAL A 171 -27.16 0.47 2.10
C VAL A 171 -25.88 1.26 2.38
N ILE A 172 -24.89 0.59 2.96
CA ILE A 172 -23.54 1.13 3.11
C ILE A 172 -22.71 0.56 1.97
N ALA A 173 -22.11 1.42 1.16
CA ALA A 173 -21.30 1.02 0.03
C ALA A 173 -19.99 1.80 -0.02
N LYS A 174 -18.99 1.26 -0.71
CA LYS A 174 -17.81 2.00 -1.12
C LYS A 174 -17.88 2.28 -2.61
N ILE A 175 -17.56 3.51 -2.99
CA ILE A 175 -17.48 3.95 -4.38
C ILE A 175 -16.12 4.63 -4.56
N LYS A 176 -15.47 4.38 -5.69
CA LYS A 176 -14.22 5.06 -6.04
C LYS A 176 -14.44 6.57 -6.04
N TYR A 177 -13.55 7.31 -5.36
CA TYR A 177 -13.69 8.74 -5.11
C TYR A 177 -14.02 9.56 -6.36
N ASP A 178 -13.36 9.27 -7.48
CA ASP A 178 -13.56 9.98 -8.76
C ASP A 178 -14.97 9.75 -9.37
N SER A 179 -15.62 8.65 -9.00
CA SER A 179 -16.96 8.28 -9.50
C SER A 179 -18.09 8.67 -8.54
N THR A 180 -17.78 9.11 -7.32
CA THR A 180 -18.78 9.40 -6.28
C THR A 180 -19.81 10.44 -6.72
N ALA A 181 -19.37 11.55 -7.33
CA ALA A 181 -20.29 12.61 -7.76
C ALA A 181 -21.29 12.12 -8.82
N LEU A 182 -20.81 11.36 -9.81
CA LEU A 182 -21.64 10.77 -10.85
C LEU A 182 -22.59 9.71 -10.27
N PHE A 183 -22.11 8.91 -9.33
CA PHE A 183 -22.92 7.91 -8.64
C PHE A 183 -24.06 8.55 -7.85
N ILE A 184 -23.80 9.62 -7.10
CA ILE A 184 -24.82 10.36 -6.34
C ILE A 184 -25.91 10.88 -7.29
N HIS A 185 -25.52 11.47 -8.42
CA HIS A 185 -26.47 11.94 -9.43
C HIS A 185 -27.38 10.80 -9.92
N LYS A 186 -26.78 9.66 -10.27
CA LYS A 186 -27.50 8.47 -10.75
C LYS A 186 -28.49 7.91 -9.71
N ILE A 187 -28.11 7.89 -8.43
CA ILE A 187 -29.03 7.45 -7.35
C ILE A 187 -30.19 8.43 -7.18
N ASN A 188 -29.95 9.73 -7.29
CA ASN A 188 -31.02 10.73 -7.22
C ASN A 188 -32.02 10.57 -8.38
N GLU A 189 -31.55 10.29 -9.60
CA GLU A 189 -32.43 9.98 -10.75
C GLU A 189 -33.25 8.70 -10.54
N ILE A 190 -32.59 7.60 -10.13
CA ILE A 190 -33.25 6.30 -9.90
C ILE A 190 -34.32 6.39 -8.81
N SER A 191 -34.07 7.22 -7.79
CA SER A 191 -34.98 7.40 -6.66
C SER A 191 -36.02 8.49 -6.86
N ASN A 192 -35.97 9.26 -7.95
CA ASN A 192 -36.73 10.49 -8.13
C ASN A 192 -36.58 11.43 -6.90
N GLY A 193 -35.35 11.56 -6.39
CA GLY A 193 -35.03 12.38 -5.21
C GLY A 193 -35.50 11.81 -3.87
N LYS A 194 -35.97 10.57 -3.80
CA LYS A 194 -36.42 9.93 -2.55
C LYS A 194 -35.30 9.24 -1.77
N ALA A 195 -34.08 9.22 -2.29
CA ALA A 195 -32.92 8.68 -1.60
C ALA A 195 -32.32 9.73 -0.67
N GLU A 196 -32.01 9.33 0.57
CA GLU A 196 -31.21 10.13 1.49
C GLU A 196 -29.78 9.58 1.45
N ILE A 197 -28.84 10.38 0.94
CA ILE A 197 -27.44 9.98 0.73
C ILE A 197 -26.55 10.73 1.72
N GLY A 198 -25.73 10.00 2.47
CA GLY A 198 -24.70 10.55 3.36
C GLY A 198 -23.30 10.10 2.98
N LEU A 199 -22.34 11.02 2.98
CA LEU A 199 -20.91 10.72 2.89
C LEU A 199 -20.39 10.46 4.31
N LEU A 200 -19.86 9.28 4.57
CA LEU A 200 -19.43 8.87 5.91
C LEU A 200 -17.94 9.10 6.13
N ASP A 201 -17.10 8.46 5.31
CA ASP A 201 -15.63 8.47 5.50
C ASP A 201 -14.92 8.22 4.16
N LYS A 202 -13.60 8.45 4.14
CA LYS A 202 -12.72 8.19 3.00
C LYS A 202 -11.59 7.26 3.41
N TYR A 203 -11.38 6.21 2.64
CA TYR A 203 -10.30 5.27 2.91
C TYR A 203 -9.73 4.69 1.61
N TYR A 204 -8.47 4.26 1.67
CA TYR A 204 -7.86 3.52 0.58
C TYR A 204 -8.21 2.05 0.71
N ASP A 205 -8.56 1.43 -0.40
CA ASP A 205 -8.77 0.00 -0.52
C ASP A 205 -8.13 -0.53 -1.79
N ILE A 206 -7.87 -1.85 -1.82
CA ILE A 206 -7.27 -2.53 -2.97
C ILE A 206 -8.25 -2.44 -4.14
N CYS A 207 -7.77 -1.93 -5.27
CA CYS A 207 -8.50 -1.95 -6.53
C CYS A 207 -8.43 -3.39 -7.09
N PRO A 208 -9.56 -4.09 -7.28
CA PRO A 208 -9.58 -5.48 -7.75
C PRO A 208 -8.98 -5.67 -9.15
N GLU A 209 -8.85 -4.59 -9.93
CA GLU A 209 -8.42 -4.61 -11.34
C GLU A 209 -6.90 -4.73 -11.54
N ALA A 210 -6.10 -4.85 -10.48
CA ALA A 210 -4.64 -4.71 -10.54
C ALA A 210 -3.86 -5.85 -9.87
N ALA A 211 -4.32 -7.08 -10.02
CA ALA A 211 -3.52 -8.27 -9.75
C ALA A 211 -3.13 -8.92 -11.09
N ASP A 212 -2.09 -8.39 -11.73
CA ASP A 212 -1.32 -9.09 -12.77
C ASP A 212 -0.22 -9.93 -12.12
#